data_AF-A0A0K8RQJ8-F1
#
_entry.id   AF-A0A0K8RQJ8-F1
#
_cell.length_a   1.000
_cell.length_b   1.000
_cell.length_c   1.000
_cell.angle_alpha   90.00
_cell.angle_beta   90.00
_cell.angle_gamma   90.00
#
_symmetry.space_group_name_H-M   'P 1'
#
loop_
_entity.id
_entity.type
_entity.pdbx_description
1 polymer ?
#
loop_
_entity_poly.entity_id
_entity_poly.type
_entity_poly.pdbx_seq_one_letter_code
_entity_poly.pdbx_strand_id
1 'polypeptide(L)'
;IHAYILNTVELYLQKSECPEVKLVLTGVNEITKEEESHFEKTHNEFRLTLDPTFTLGLFQNIIIEDHIGDGISPNGYSYFNEICSLGVGLVRDSGVMFDGVLPMAQQIAHMLGSPWDISDTCPESGDTLMAPRYLSSPRGLSECTKEVLRQQYNNNTINDVCWKKTPKPDATSNWSLPATYFQTEEYCSTRHPLRVFQCPEGNRYHVANATKCFMGCCVNNTKDASGFQYAVPDGTPCGGNKICICAKCSEFFKDNSD
;
A
#
# COMPACT_ATOMS: atom_id res chain seq x y z
N ILE A 1 7.77 1.13 -11.72
CA ILE A 1 7.16 0.47 -10.54
C ILE A 1 6.86 1.47 -9.43
N HIS A 2 7.84 2.22 -8.93
CA HIS A 2 7.69 3.18 -7.81
C HIS A 2 6.53 4.19 -7.96
N ALA A 3 6.37 4.80 -9.13
CA ALA A 3 5.28 5.76 -9.37
C ALA A 3 3.87 5.13 -9.25
N TYR A 4 3.68 3.87 -9.67
CA TYR A 4 2.39 3.18 -9.51
C TYR A 4 2.04 2.98 -8.04
N ILE A 5 3.04 2.60 -7.21
CA ILE A 5 2.84 2.41 -5.77
C ILE A 5 2.42 3.73 -5.15
N LEU A 6 3.18 4.80 -5.39
CA LEU A 6 2.92 6.10 -4.77
C LEU A 6 1.54 6.66 -5.13
N ASN A 7 1.16 6.63 -6.42
CA ASN A 7 -0.15 7.09 -6.87
C ASN A 7 -1.29 6.28 -6.22
N THR A 8 -1.09 4.98 -6.02
CA THR A 8 -2.11 4.13 -5.37
C THR A 8 -2.20 4.42 -3.87
N VAL A 9 -1.08 4.68 -3.21
CA VAL A 9 -1.04 5.08 -1.80
C VAL A 9 -1.75 6.42 -1.59
N GLU A 10 -1.55 7.38 -2.49
CA GLU A 10 -2.28 8.65 -2.48
C GLU A 10 -3.79 8.42 -2.53
N LEU A 11 -4.28 7.52 -3.40
CA LEU A 11 -5.72 7.17 -3.45
C LEU A 11 -6.25 6.55 -2.16
N TYR A 12 -5.44 5.76 -1.45
CA TYR A 12 -5.84 5.15 -0.18
C TYR A 12 -6.03 6.23 0.90
N LEU A 13 -5.20 7.26 0.86
CA LEU A 13 -5.22 8.39 1.78
C LEU A 13 -6.24 9.48 1.39
N GLN A 14 -6.58 9.62 0.11
CA GLN A 14 -7.52 10.63 -0.41
C GLN A 14 -8.92 10.57 0.25
N LYS A 15 -9.29 9.40 0.80
CA LYS A 15 -10.52 9.21 1.60
C LYS A 15 -10.52 9.96 2.95
N SER A 16 -9.47 10.69 3.28
CA SER A 16 -9.47 11.64 4.39
C SER A 16 -10.45 12.79 4.16
N GLU A 17 -10.71 13.17 2.90
CA GLU A 17 -11.48 14.35 2.44
C GLU A 17 -10.92 15.69 2.93
N CYS A 18 -10.50 15.79 4.19
CA CYS A 18 -9.81 16.93 4.78
C CYS A 18 -8.95 16.45 5.96
N PRO A 19 -7.61 16.67 5.96
CA PRO A 19 -6.83 17.28 4.89
C PRO A 19 -6.65 16.36 3.68
N GLU A 20 -6.50 16.93 2.49
CA GLU A 20 -6.03 16.18 1.31
C GLU A 20 -4.55 15.87 1.47
N VAL A 21 -4.17 14.60 1.33
CA VAL A 21 -2.77 14.16 1.40
C VAL A 21 -2.27 13.90 0.00
N LYS A 22 -1.35 14.74 -0.48
CA LYS A 22 -0.69 14.60 -1.78
C LYS A 22 0.74 14.12 -1.59
N LEU A 23 1.12 13.08 -2.31
CA LEU A 23 2.45 12.50 -2.24
C LEU A 23 3.26 12.89 -3.48
N VAL A 24 4.49 13.35 -3.26
CA VAL A 24 5.38 13.76 -4.35
C VAL A 24 6.68 12.98 -4.27
N LEU A 25 7.00 12.25 -5.33
CA LEU A 25 8.28 11.57 -5.47
C LEU A 25 9.35 12.59 -5.88
N THR A 26 10.32 12.81 -5.00
CA THR A 26 11.42 13.77 -5.20
C THR A 26 12.76 13.11 -5.54
N GLY A 27 12.82 11.78 -5.54
CA GLY A 27 14.02 11.04 -5.88
C GLY A 27 13.82 9.54 -5.68
N VAL A 28 14.62 8.74 -6.39
CA VAL A 28 14.70 7.29 -6.24
C VAL A 28 16.18 6.93 -6.22
N ASN A 29 16.60 6.17 -5.22
CA ASN A 29 17.95 5.62 -5.17
C ASN A 29 17.87 4.10 -5.11
N GLU A 30 18.54 3.43 -6.03
CA GLU A 30 18.67 1.97 -6.03
C GLU A 30 19.90 1.57 -5.22
N ILE A 31 19.70 0.75 -4.21
CA ILE A 31 20.78 0.30 -3.32
C ILE A 31 21.60 -0.79 -4.03
N THR A 32 22.93 -0.71 -3.93
CA THR A 32 23.86 -1.73 -4.44
C THR A 32 23.88 -2.98 -3.56
N LYS A 33 24.39 -4.11 -4.07
CA LYS A 33 24.51 -5.34 -3.27
C LYS A 33 25.45 -5.17 -2.09
N GLU A 34 26.49 -4.36 -2.27
CA GLU A 34 27.47 -4.01 -1.26
C GLU A 34 26.81 -3.20 -0.15
N GLU A 35 26.03 -2.18 -0.49
CA GLU A 35 25.26 -1.40 0.50
C GLU A 35 24.23 -2.30 1.21
N GLU A 36 23.51 -3.16 0.48
CA GLU A 36 22.53 -4.08 1.05
C GLU A 36 23.15 -5.09 2.03
N SER A 37 24.44 -5.41 1.87
CA SER A 37 25.15 -6.35 2.76
C SER A 37 25.35 -5.82 4.18
N HIS A 38 25.22 -4.51 4.39
CA HIS A 38 25.32 -3.89 5.71
C HIS A 38 24.04 -4.01 6.54
N PHE A 39 22.92 -4.39 5.93
CA PHE A 39 21.67 -4.59 6.68
C PHE A 39 21.67 -5.92 7.41
N GLU A 40 21.21 -5.88 8.66
CA GLU A 40 21.02 -7.08 9.46
C GLU A 40 19.88 -7.93 8.87
N LYS A 41 20.17 -9.23 8.69
CA LYS A 41 19.24 -10.18 8.09
C LYS A 41 18.84 -11.21 9.13
N THR A 42 17.55 -11.30 9.39
CA THR A 42 16.98 -12.33 10.27
C THR A 42 16.69 -13.56 9.42
N HIS A 43 17.24 -14.70 9.87
CA HIS A 43 17.01 -15.99 9.23
C HIS A 43 15.90 -16.71 9.98
N ASN A 44 14.80 -17.00 9.27
CA ASN A 44 13.78 -17.94 9.75
C ASN A 44 13.83 -19.20 8.85
N GLU A 45 13.29 -20.34 9.31
CA GLU A 45 13.42 -21.65 8.63
C GLU A 45 13.00 -21.63 7.14
N PHE A 46 12.21 -20.64 6.73
CA PHE A 46 11.64 -20.53 5.38
C PHE A 46 11.99 -19.23 4.64
N ARG A 47 12.63 -18.24 5.29
CA ARG A 47 12.87 -16.90 4.70
C ARG A 47 14.11 -16.21 5.28
N LEU A 48 14.84 -15.52 4.40
CA LEU A 48 15.79 -14.48 4.76
C LEU A 48 15.07 -13.13 4.60
N THR A 49 14.93 -12.37 5.67
CA THR A 49 14.33 -11.02 5.65
C THR A 49 15.24 -10.04 6.35
N LEU A 50 15.24 -8.78 5.91
CA LEU A 50 15.88 -7.72 6.70
C LEU A 50 15.16 -7.61 8.05
N ASP A 51 15.92 -7.41 9.13
CA ASP A 51 15.31 -7.06 10.41
C ASP A 51 14.75 -5.64 10.30
N PRO A 52 13.43 -5.42 10.41
CA PRO A 52 12.84 -4.12 10.14
C PRO A 52 13.26 -3.07 11.18
N THR A 53 13.48 -3.46 12.43
CA THR A 53 13.84 -2.59 13.54
C THR A 53 15.28 -2.12 13.39
N PHE A 54 16.22 -3.05 13.18
CA PHE A 54 17.62 -2.72 12.94
C PHE A 54 17.82 -2.00 11.61
N THR A 55 17.11 -2.39 10.55
CA THR A 55 17.20 -1.73 9.24
C THR A 55 16.71 -0.29 9.32
N LEU A 56 15.57 -0.03 9.98
CA LEU A 56 15.06 1.33 10.14
C LEU A 56 16.03 2.17 10.98
N GLY A 57 16.62 1.54 12.00
CA GLY A 57 17.65 2.14 12.83
C GLY A 57 18.91 2.52 12.05
N LEU A 58 19.36 1.66 11.11
CA LEU A 58 20.50 1.92 10.23
C LEU A 58 20.25 3.13 9.31
N PHE A 59 19.03 3.31 8.79
CA PHE A 59 18.68 4.50 8.00
C PHE A 59 18.74 5.80 8.83
N GLN A 60 18.80 5.71 10.16
CA GLN A 60 18.83 6.85 11.07
C GLN A 60 20.06 6.92 11.98
N ASN A 61 20.96 5.92 11.93
CA ASN A 61 22.04 5.70 12.88
C ASN A 61 21.58 5.60 14.37
N ILE A 62 20.41 5.01 14.63
CA ILE A 62 19.80 4.89 15.98
C ILE A 62 19.42 3.42 16.26
N ILE A 63 19.52 2.96 17.50
CA ILE A 63 18.96 1.66 17.93
C ILE A 63 17.48 1.88 18.27
N ILE A 64 16.60 1.12 17.63
CA ILE A 64 15.16 1.22 17.84
C ILE A 64 14.72 0.19 18.88
N GLU A 65 14.06 0.64 19.94
CA GLU A 65 13.28 -0.21 20.85
C GLU A 65 11.80 0.17 20.70
N ASP A 66 11.15 -0.19 19.59
CA ASP A 66 9.69 -0.06 19.52
C ASP A 66 9.06 -1.37 19.97
N HIS A 67 8.18 -1.30 20.97
CA HIS A 67 7.45 -2.45 21.50
C HIS A 67 6.14 -2.70 20.74
N ILE A 68 6.09 -2.41 19.45
CA ILE A 68 4.99 -2.85 18.58
C ILE A 68 5.25 -4.32 18.25
N GLY A 69 4.67 -5.20 19.06
CA GLY A 69 4.90 -6.64 19.00
C GLY A 69 4.78 -7.24 17.59
N ASP A 70 5.51 -8.33 17.37
CA ASP A 70 5.47 -9.17 16.17
C ASP A 70 4.01 -9.43 15.73
N GLY A 71 3.48 -8.64 14.79
CA GLY A 71 2.17 -8.92 14.18
C GLY A 71 1.30 -7.77 13.73
N ILE A 72 1.52 -6.51 14.16
CA ILE A 72 0.58 -5.41 13.84
C ILE A 72 0.75 -4.91 12.39
N SER A 73 1.98 -4.79 11.89
CA SER A 73 2.27 -4.54 10.46
C SER A 73 3.45 -5.38 9.98
N PRO A 74 3.25 -6.67 9.61
CA PRO A 74 4.35 -7.57 9.24
C PRO A 74 5.07 -7.18 7.94
N ASN A 75 4.57 -6.19 7.20
CA ASN A 75 5.12 -5.71 5.94
C ASN A 75 5.61 -4.27 5.98
N GLY A 76 5.54 -3.59 7.11
CA GLY A 76 5.98 -2.21 7.18
C GLY A 76 6.29 -1.76 8.59
N TYR A 77 7.18 -0.79 8.68
CA TYR A 77 7.64 -0.28 9.96
C TYR A 77 8.01 1.19 9.84
N SER A 78 7.59 2.01 10.81
CA SER A 78 7.85 3.45 10.82
C SER A 78 7.66 4.02 12.21
N TYR A 79 8.25 5.18 12.47
CA TYR A 79 8.06 5.88 13.72
C TYR A 79 6.72 6.60 13.77
N PHE A 80 5.99 6.41 14.87
CA PHE A 80 4.70 7.04 15.10
C PHE A 80 4.83 8.56 15.23
N ASN A 81 4.06 9.33 14.45
CA ASN A 81 4.00 10.79 14.51
C ASN A 81 5.33 11.55 14.27
N GLU A 82 6.32 10.91 13.64
CA GLU A 82 7.65 11.50 13.43
C GLU A 82 7.90 11.92 11.95
N ILE A 83 6.86 12.24 11.18
CA ILE A 83 6.99 12.56 9.73
C ILE A 83 7.96 13.72 9.43
N CYS A 84 8.06 14.73 10.31
CA CYS A 84 8.90 15.92 10.10
C CYS A 84 10.22 15.92 10.87
N SER A 85 10.49 14.88 11.65
CA SER A 85 11.67 14.73 12.48
C SER A 85 12.53 13.60 11.94
N LEU A 86 12.07 12.37 12.10
CA LEU A 86 12.74 11.17 11.61
C LEU A 86 12.33 10.86 10.17
N GLY A 87 11.03 10.83 9.88
CA GLY A 87 10.49 10.76 8.53
C GLY A 87 10.89 9.53 7.71
N VAL A 88 11.18 8.40 8.36
CA VAL A 88 11.56 7.15 7.68
C VAL A 88 10.53 6.06 7.94
N GLY A 89 10.14 5.37 6.87
CA GLY A 89 9.38 4.13 6.92
C GLY A 89 10.00 3.07 6.01
N LEU A 90 9.89 1.82 6.42
CA LEU A 90 10.24 0.64 5.65
C LEU A 90 9.00 -0.10 5.24
N VAL A 91 9.01 -0.64 4.03
CA VAL A 91 7.90 -1.39 3.46
C VAL A 91 8.46 -2.55 2.65
N ARG A 92 7.87 -3.72 2.83
CA ARG A 92 8.11 -4.89 1.99
C ARG A 92 7.15 -4.86 0.80
N ASP A 93 7.71 -4.83 -0.40
CA ASP A 93 7.00 -5.07 -1.66
C ASP A 93 7.60 -6.29 -2.35
N SER A 94 6.76 -7.11 -3.00
CA SER A 94 7.22 -8.27 -3.77
C SER A 94 7.86 -7.89 -5.10
N GLY A 95 7.71 -6.64 -5.56
CA GLY A 95 8.15 -6.16 -6.87
C GLY A 95 7.28 -6.62 -8.03
N VAL A 96 6.32 -7.52 -7.78
CA VAL A 96 5.51 -8.16 -8.84
C VAL A 96 4.01 -7.95 -8.66
N MET A 97 3.52 -7.76 -7.43
CA MET A 97 2.08 -7.67 -7.13
C MET A 97 1.60 -6.30 -6.66
N PHE A 98 2.52 -5.34 -6.46
CA PHE A 98 2.21 -4.09 -5.75
C PHE A 98 1.61 -4.33 -4.35
N ASP A 99 1.99 -5.43 -3.70
CA ASP A 99 1.53 -5.78 -2.34
C ASP A 99 2.15 -4.89 -1.25
N GLY A 100 3.12 -4.05 -1.61
CA GLY A 100 3.66 -2.98 -0.78
C GLY A 100 2.78 -1.72 -0.69
N VAL A 101 1.72 -1.58 -1.51
CA VAL A 101 0.86 -0.38 -1.49
C VAL A 101 0.16 -0.21 -0.13
N LEU A 102 -0.53 -1.24 0.35
CA LEU A 102 -1.24 -1.21 1.63
C LEU A 102 -0.31 -0.89 2.81
N PRO A 103 0.80 -1.63 3.02
CA PRO A 103 1.71 -1.34 4.12
C PRO A 103 2.35 0.05 3.98
N MET A 104 2.65 0.54 2.77
CA MET A 104 3.13 1.91 2.59
C MET A 104 2.12 2.95 3.04
N ALA A 105 0.85 2.80 2.64
CA ALA A 105 -0.22 3.69 3.08
C ALA A 105 -0.39 3.68 4.61
N GLN A 106 -0.30 2.50 5.23
CA GLN A 106 -0.33 2.36 6.68
C GLN A 106 0.84 3.07 7.36
N GLN A 107 2.06 2.87 6.89
CA GLN A 107 3.24 3.52 7.48
C GLN A 107 3.23 5.04 7.31
N ILE A 108 2.74 5.55 6.18
CA ILE A 108 2.56 7.01 6.02
C ILE A 108 1.52 7.56 7.00
N ALA A 109 0.37 6.90 7.14
CA ALA A 109 -0.66 7.30 8.11
C ALA A 109 -0.13 7.22 9.56
N HIS A 110 0.68 6.21 9.88
CA HIS A 110 1.34 6.03 11.17
C HIS A 110 2.35 7.15 11.48
N MET A 111 3.20 7.52 10.51
CA MET A 111 4.11 8.67 10.64
C MET A 111 3.38 10.00 10.76
N LEU A 112 2.16 10.11 10.20
CA LEU A 112 1.27 11.25 10.37
C LEU A 112 0.51 11.24 11.72
N GLY A 113 0.77 10.24 12.57
CA GLY A 113 0.25 10.12 13.93
C GLY A 113 -1.01 9.26 14.06
N SER A 114 -1.47 8.60 12.99
CA SER A 114 -2.66 7.75 13.08
C SER A 114 -2.37 6.48 13.87
N PRO A 115 -3.13 6.18 14.94
CA PRO A 115 -2.94 4.95 15.69
C PRO A 115 -3.46 3.75 14.88
N TRP A 116 -2.99 2.55 15.25
CA TRP A 116 -3.59 1.31 14.78
C TRP A 116 -5.02 1.18 15.33
N ASP A 117 -5.95 0.69 14.51
CA ASP A 117 -7.34 0.45 14.88
C ASP A 117 -7.43 -0.85 15.71
N ILE A 118 -6.87 -0.84 16.92
CA ILE A 118 -6.77 -2.00 17.83
C ILE A 118 -7.21 -1.72 19.27
N SER A 119 -7.44 -0.46 19.63
CA SER A 119 -7.78 -0.06 21.00
C SER A 119 -9.28 0.11 21.19
N ASP A 120 -9.77 0.15 22.44
CA ASP A 120 -11.18 0.48 22.70
C ASP A 120 -11.56 1.88 22.16
N THR A 121 -10.60 2.81 22.11
CA THR A 121 -10.79 4.15 21.55
C THR A 121 -10.82 4.17 20.02
N CYS A 122 -10.13 3.23 19.38
CA CYS A 122 -10.07 3.03 17.93
C CYS A 122 -10.31 1.55 17.63
N PRO A 123 -11.57 1.08 17.72
CA PRO A 123 -11.87 -0.34 17.74
C PRO A 123 -11.53 -1.01 16.41
N GLU A 124 -11.04 -2.25 16.49
CA GLU A 124 -10.78 -3.08 15.32
C GLU A 124 -12.09 -3.33 14.56
N SER A 125 -12.21 -2.72 13.38
CA SER A 125 -13.31 -3.01 12.46
C SER A 125 -12.88 -3.91 11.29
N GLY A 126 -11.59 -4.22 11.16
CA GLY A 126 -11.00 -5.05 10.10
C GLY A 126 -11.06 -4.46 8.69
N ASP A 127 -11.92 -3.46 8.45
CA ASP A 127 -12.24 -2.88 7.15
C ASP A 127 -11.63 -1.47 6.97
N THR A 128 -10.73 -1.04 7.83
CA THR A 128 -10.10 0.29 7.81
C THR A 128 -8.61 0.22 7.48
N LEU A 129 -8.04 1.32 6.98
CA LEU A 129 -6.62 1.38 6.58
C LEU A 129 -5.68 0.94 7.71
N MET A 130 -5.92 1.43 8.93
CA MET A 130 -5.07 1.16 10.10
C MET A 130 -5.46 -0.11 10.88
N ALA A 131 -6.31 -0.98 10.34
CA ALA A 131 -6.59 -2.27 10.96
C ALA A 131 -5.40 -3.24 10.78
N PRO A 132 -5.05 -4.05 11.80
CA PRO A 132 -3.88 -4.95 11.77
C PRO A 132 -4.07 -6.22 10.91
N ARG A 133 -4.96 -6.22 9.91
CA ARG A 133 -5.27 -7.41 9.11
C ARG A 133 -4.60 -7.39 7.73
N TYR A 134 -3.85 -8.46 7.49
CA TYR A 134 -3.05 -8.71 6.28
C TYR A 134 -3.86 -9.10 5.03
N LEU A 135 -5.18 -9.31 5.16
CA LEU A 135 -6.02 -9.92 4.11
C LEU A 135 -7.32 -9.16 3.83
N SER A 136 -7.60 -8.07 4.55
CA SER A 136 -8.75 -7.23 4.26
C SER A 136 -8.34 -6.10 3.34
N SER A 137 -9.15 -5.87 2.31
CA SER A 137 -9.00 -4.70 1.46
C SER A 137 -9.68 -3.52 2.17
N PRO A 138 -8.92 -2.50 2.62
CA PRO A 138 -9.50 -1.47 3.47
C PRO A 138 -10.58 -0.71 2.69
N ARG A 139 -11.75 -0.56 3.32
CA ARG A 139 -12.89 0.15 2.75
C ARG A 139 -12.74 1.66 2.86
N GLY A 140 -11.88 2.15 3.75
CA GLY A 140 -11.53 3.56 3.91
C GLY A 140 -10.73 3.82 5.18
N LEU A 141 -10.68 5.08 5.58
CA LEU A 141 -10.06 5.50 6.84
C LEU A 141 -11.06 5.36 7.99
N SER A 142 -10.57 4.95 9.17
CA SER A 142 -11.34 5.00 10.40
C SER A 142 -11.59 6.45 10.83
N GLU A 143 -12.59 6.70 11.68
CA GLU A 143 -12.80 8.05 12.21
C GLU A 143 -11.60 8.51 13.06
N CYS A 144 -10.94 7.60 13.77
CA CYS A 144 -9.67 7.89 14.46
C CYS A 144 -8.59 8.42 13.51
N THR A 145 -8.37 7.73 12.40
CA THR A 145 -7.39 8.16 11.39
C THR A 145 -7.76 9.53 10.84
N LYS A 146 -9.03 9.74 10.45
CA LYS A 146 -9.50 11.03 9.93
C LYS A 146 -9.31 12.17 10.92
N GLU A 147 -9.68 11.96 12.18
CA GLU A 147 -9.58 12.97 13.21
C GLU A 147 -8.13 13.35 13.52
N VAL A 148 -7.23 12.37 13.59
CA VAL A 148 -5.80 12.65 13.78
C VAL A 148 -5.24 13.47 12.62
N LEU A 149 -5.54 13.10 11.37
CA LEU A 149 -5.09 13.85 10.21
C LEU A 149 -5.61 15.30 10.24
N ARG A 150 -6.89 15.50 10.62
CA ARG A 150 -7.47 16.85 10.81
C ARG A 150 -6.76 17.63 11.89
N GLN A 151 -6.53 17.04 13.05
CA GLN A 151 -5.84 17.69 14.16
C GLN A 151 -4.41 18.05 13.79
N GLN A 152 -3.67 17.13 13.16
CA GLN A 152 -2.31 17.35 12.72
C GLN A 152 -2.20 18.49 11.71
N TYR A 153 -3.15 18.57 10.77
CA TYR A 153 -3.24 19.70 9.85
C TYR A 153 -3.56 21.00 10.58
N ASN A 154 -4.67 21.04 11.35
CA ASN A 154 -5.17 22.24 12.01
C ASN A 154 -4.16 22.84 12.99
N ASN A 155 -3.52 22.01 13.81
CA ASN A 155 -2.52 22.43 14.79
C ASN A 155 -1.25 23.02 14.14
N ASN A 156 -1.00 22.68 12.87
CA ASN A 156 0.18 23.11 12.14
C ASN A 156 -0.13 24.10 11.00
N THR A 157 -1.37 24.60 10.90
CA THR A 157 -1.78 25.59 9.89
C THR A 157 -0.98 26.88 9.94
N ILE A 158 -0.46 27.28 11.10
CA ILE A 158 0.35 28.51 11.26
C ILE A 158 1.86 28.21 11.32
N ASN A 159 2.24 26.99 11.67
CA ASN A 159 3.65 26.58 11.84
C ASN A 159 4.34 26.33 10.49
N ASP A 160 5.64 26.62 10.37
CA ASP A 160 6.44 26.20 9.21
C ASP A 160 6.81 24.71 9.36
N VAL A 161 5.89 23.84 8.97
CA VAL A 161 6.06 22.38 9.02
C VAL A 161 6.61 21.82 7.72
N CYS A 162 7.38 20.74 7.80
CA CYS A 162 8.17 20.19 6.69
C CYS A 162 7.34 19.89 5.42
N TRP A 163 6.09 19.45 5.58
CA TRP A 163 5.19 19.07 4.49
C TRP A 163 4.44 20.25 3.84
N LYS A 164 4.57 21.48 4.35
CA LYS A 164 4.01 22.68 3.68
C LYS A 164 4.82 23.14 2.48
N LYS A 165 6.06 22.67 2.36
CA LYS A 165 6.90 23.00 1.21
C LYS A 165 6.32 22.31 -0.01
N THR A 166 6.23 23.00 -1.13
CA THR A 166 5.87 22.40 -2.42
C THR A 166 7.16 21.92 -3.09
N PRO A 167 7.52 20.63 -2.98
CA PRO A 167 8.72 20.14 -3.64
C PRO A 167 8.55 20.23 -5.16
N LYS A 168 9.65 20.47 -5.86
CA LYS A 168 9.68 20.27 -7.32
C LYS A 168 9.69 18.75 -7.57
N PRO A 169 8.74 18.21 -8.35
CA PRO A 169 8.78 16.80 -8.69
C PRO A 169 10.04 16.53 -9.52
N ASP A 170 10.79 15.50 -9.14
CA ASP A 170 12.04 15.12 -9.82
C ASP A 170 11.77 14.31 -11.10
N ALA A 171 10.56 13.74 -11.20
CA ALA A 171 10.07 13.06 -12.37
C ALA A 171 8.76 13.68 -12.87
N THR A 172 8.63 13.83 -14.20
CA THR A 172 7.32 13.91 -14.86
C THR A 172 6.62 12.57 -14.68
N SER A 173 6.07 12.35 -13.50
CA SER A 173 5.27 11.17 -13.18
C SER A 173 3.94 11.30 -13.91
N ASN A 174 3.80 10.63 -15.05
CA ASN A 174 2.49 10.39 -15.63
C ASN A 174 1.69 9.58 -14.61
N TRP A 175 0.70 10.22 -13.99
CA TRP A 175 -0.15 9.61 -12.99
C TRP A 175 -0.79 8.34 -13.57
N SER A 176 -0.48 7.21 -12.94
CA SER A 176 -0.77 5.88 -13.45
C SER A 176 -0.91 4.87 -12.31
N LEU A 177 -1.78 3.87 -12.51
CA LEU A 177 -2.14 2.87 -11.51
C LEU A 177 -1.67 1.46 -11.92
N PRO A 178 -1.54 0.51 -10.98
CA PRO A 178 -1.10 -0.86 -11.24
C PRO A 178 -1.80 -1.54 -12.42
N ALA A 179 -3.10 -1.29 -12.63
CA ALA A 179 -3.82 -1.83 -13.78
C ALA A 179 -3.22 -1.47 -15.14
N THR A 180 -2.54 -0.32 -15.26
CA THR A 180 -1.84 0.06 -16.49
C THR A 180 -0.58 -0.77 -16.73
N TYR A 181 0.13 -1.16 -15.67
CA TYR A 181 1.27 -2.08 -15.76
C TYR A 181 0.83 -3.47 -16.25
N PHE A 182 -0.31 -3.97 -15.75
CA PHE A 182 -0.87 -5.26 -16.16
C PHE A 182 -1.63 -5.24 -17.50
N GLN A 183 -1.50 -4.17 -18.30
CA GLN A 183 -1.93 -4.20 -19.70
C GLN A 183 -0.93 -4.96 -20.57
N THR A 184 0.35 -4.99 -20.19
CA THR A 184 1.42 -5.69 -20.92
C THR A 184 1.89 -6.95 -20.21
N GLU A 185 1.58 -7.10 -18.92
CA GLU A 185 2.03 -8.22 -18.08
C GLU A 185 0.90 -9.21 -17.77
N GLU A 186 1.24 -10.49 -17.70
CA GLU A 186 0.28 -11.54 -17.32
C GLU A 186 0.00 -11.55 -15.81
N TYR A 187 -1.12 -10.95 -15.40
CA TYR A 187 -1.48 -10.83 -13.99
C TYR A 187 -1.46 -12.16 -13.22
N CYS A 188 -2.06 -13.22 -13.75
CA CYS A 188 -2.12 -14.50 -13.05
C CYS A 188 -0.74 -15.15 -12.87
N SER A 189 0.18 -14.95 -13.83
CA SER A 189 1.56 -15.41 -13.76
C SER A 189 2.33 -14.79 -12.60
N THR A 190 1.97 -13.55 -12.21
CA THR A 190 2.56 -12.88 -11.04
C THR A 190 1.98 -13.38 -9.70
N ARG A 191 0.72 -13.82 -9.67
CA ARG A 191 0.03 -14.25 -8.43
C ARG A 191 0.52 -15.58 -7.87
N HIS A 192 0.89 -16.53 -8.74
CA HIS A 192 1.24 -17.88 -8.32
C HIS A 192 2.02 -18.64 -9.42
N PRO A 193 3.11 -19.35 -9.08
CA PRO A 193 3.97 -20.02 -10.08
C PRO A 193 3.25 -21.09 -10.90
N LEU A 194 2.21 -21.71 -10.33
CA LEU A 194 1.42 -22.75 -11.00
C LEU A 194 0.06 -22.28 -11.56
N ARG A 195 -0.46 -21.10 -11.19
CA ARG A 195 -1.83 -20.68 -11.56
C ARG A 195 -1.77 -19.48 -12.49
N VAL A 196 -1.16 -19.70 -13.63
CA VAL A 196 -0.75 -18.65 -14.57
C VAL A 196 -1.87 -18.25 -15.54
N PHE A 197 -2.95 -19.03 -15.64
CA PHE A 197 -4.03 -18.78 -16.61
C PHE A 197 -5.20 -18.05 -15.96
N GLN A 198 -5.80 -17.10 -16.68
CA GLN A 198 -7.12 -16.59 -16.30
C GLN A 198 -8.17 -17.71 -16.42
N CYS A 199 -8.98 -17.89 -15.38
CA CYS A 199 -10.00 -18.94 -15.36
C CYS A 199 -11.08 -18.66 -16.44
N PRO A 200 -11.39 -19.64 -17.30
CA PRO A 200 -12.34 -19.47 -18.40
C PRO A 200 -13.79 -19.39 -17.89
N GLU A 201 -14.69 -18.88 -18.71
CA GLU A 201 -16.12 -18.88 -18.42
C GLU A 201 -16.64 -20.31 -18.16
N GLY A 202 -17.47 -20.45 -17.12
CA GLY A 202 -17.97 -21.74 -16.64
C GLY A 202 -17.06 -22.46 -15.64
N ASN A 203 -15.84 -21.96 -15.38
CA ASN A 203 -15.02 -22.42 -14.25
C ASN A 203 -15.57 -21.88 -12.92
N ARG A 204 -15.52 -22.67 -11.83
CA ARG A 204 -16.01 -22.27 -10.50
C ARG A 204 -15.34 -21.01 -9.92
N TYR A 205 -14.12 -20.69 -10.33
CA TYR A 205 -13.37 -19.52 -9.87
C TYR A 205 -13.49 -18.32 -10.80
N HIS A 206 -14.13 -18.48 -11.96
CA HIS A 206 -14.36 -17.38 -12.89
C HIS A 206 -15.22 -16.29 -12.24
N VAL A 207 -14.84 -15.03 -12.46
CA VAL A 207 -15.55 -13.87 -11.94
C VAL A 207 -16.07 -13.06 -13.13
N ALA A 208 -17.34 -13.27 -13.48
CA ALA A 208 -17.97 -12.54 -14.59
C ALA A 208 -18.34 -11.10 -14.21
N ASN A 209 -18.70 -10.87 -12.95
CA ASN A 209 -19.11 -9.55 -12.49
C ASN A 209 -17.88 -8.70 -12.14
N ALA A 210 -17.52 -7.79 -13.04
CA ALA A 210 -16.40 -6.86 -12.87
C ALA A 210 -16.52 -5.96 -11.62
N THR A 211 -17.74 -5.69 -11.13
CA THR A 211 -17.92 -4.86 -9.91
C THR A 211 -17.41 -5.54 -8.65
N LYS A 212 -17.18 -6.86 -8.69
CA LYS A 212 -16.53 -7.58 -7.59
C LYS A 212 -15.06 -7.20 -7.44
N CYS A 213 -14.38 -6.75 -8.51
CA CYS A 213 -12.95 -6.46 -8.47
C CYS A 213 -12.07 -7.67 -8.10
N PHE A 214 -12.48 -8.85 -8.55
CA PHE A 214 -11.70 -10.09 -8.44
C PHE A 214 -11.56 -10.74 -9.81
N MET A 215 -10.47 -11.49 -9.98
CA MET A 215 -10.23 -12.34 -11.14
C MET A 215 -9.82 -13.74 -10.65
N GLY A 216 -10.34 -14.77 -11.32
CA GLY A 216 -9.90 -16.14 -11.10
C GLY A 216 -8.60 -16.44 -11.85
N CYS A 217 -7.61 -16.98 -11.15
CA CYS A 217 -6.39 -17.53 -11.74
C CYS A 217 -6.32 -19.05 -11.50
N CYS A 218 -6.11 -19.80 -12.56
CA CYS A 218 -6.24 -21.25 -12.67
C CYS A 218 -4.95 -21.90 -13.15
N VAL A 219 -4.78 -23.18 -12.81
CA VAL A 219 -3.61 -23.99 -13.24
C VAL A 219 -3.54 -24.24 -14.74
N ASN A 220 -4.69 -24.24 -15.40
CA ASN A 220 -4.84 -24.31 -16.85
C ASN A 220 -6.16 -23.62 -17.26
N ASN A 221 -6.42 -23.53 -18.56
CA ASN A 221 -7.56 -22.82 -19.14
C ASN A 221 -8.82 -23.71 -19.32
N THR A 222 -9.00 -24.75 -18.50
CA THR A 222 -10.18 -25.64 -18.58
C THR A 222 -11.25 -25.31 -17.52
N LYS A 223 -12.49 -25.75 -17.73
CA LYS A 223 -13.61 -25.48 -16.82
C LYS A 223 -13.46 -26.18 -15.46
N ASP A 224 -12.75 -27.31 -15.43
CA ASP A 224 -12.56 -28.13 -14.23
C ASP A 224 -11.26 -27.78 -13.48
N ALA A 225 -10.49 -26.82 -14.02
CA ALA A 225 -9.21 -26.40 -13.46
C ALA A 225 -9.34 -25.89 -12.02
N SER A 226 -8.41 -26.33 -11.17
CA SER A 226 -8.24 -25.72 -9.85
C SER A 226 -7.68 -24.30 -9.98
N GLY A 227 -8.12 -23.41 -9.09
CA GLY A 227 -7.83 -21.98 -9.16
C GLY A 227 -8.12 -21.27 -7.83
N PHE A 228 -7.78 -19.99 -7.78
CA PHE A 228 -8.14 -19.08 -6.69
C PHE A 228 -8.57 -17.75 -7.27
N GLN A 229 -9.42 -17.05 -6.53
CA GLN A 229 -9.75 -15.67 -6.85
C GLN A 229 -8.75 -14.74 -6.17
N TYR A 230 -8.31 -13.73 -6.90
CA TYR A 230 -7.44 -12.69 -6.41
C TYR A 230 -8.06 -11.34 -6.72
N ALA A 231 -7.85 -10.35 -5.85
CA ALA A 231 -8.20 -8.96 -6.14
C ALA A 231 -7.57 -8.57 -7.47
N VAL A 232 -8.25 -7.81 -8.33
CA VAL A 232 -7.61 -7.24 -9.52
C VAL A 232 -6.70 -6.08 -9.14
N PRO A 233 -5.71 -5.73 -9.98
CA PRO A 233 -4.87 -4.56 -9.74
C PRO A 233 -5.70 -3.28 -9.58
N ASP A 234 -5.26 -2.38 -8.70
CA ASP A 234 -5.91 -1.08 -8.54
C ASP A 234 -5.86 -0.29 -9.86
N GLY A 235 -6.96 0.39 -10.19
CA GLY A 235 -7.18 1.03 -11.49
C GLY A 235 -7.91 0.18 -12.52
N THR A 236 -8.21 -1.09 -12.23
CA THR A 236 -8.93 -1.96 -13.18
C THR A 236 -10.36 -1.44 -13.37
N PRO A 237 -10.84 -1.21 -14.61
CA PRO A 237 -12.21 -0.76 -14.84
C PRO A 237 -13.25 -1.76 -14.33
N CYS A 238 -14.28 -1.28 -13.63
CA CYS A 238 -15.36 -2.11 -13.09
C CYS A 238 -16.78 -1.66 -13.51
N GLY A 239 -16.86 -0.76 -14.50
CA GLY A 239 -18.10 -0.31 -15.13
C GLY A 239 -18.52 1.11 -14.73
N GLY A 240 -19.24 1.82 -15.59
CA GLY A 240 -19.80 3.15 -15.29
C GLY A 240 -18.76 4.19 -14.84
N ASN A 241 -17.61 4.25 -15.51
CA ASN A 241 -16.46 5.09 -15.18
C ASN A 241 -15.81 4.82 -13.81
N LYS A 242 -16.13 3.70 -13.17
CA LYS A 242 -15.52 3.25 -11.92
C LYS A 242 -14.31 2.38 -12.15
N ILE A 243 -13.43 2.37 -11.16
CA ILE A 243 -12.27 1.49 -11.10
C ILE A 243 -12.24 0.72 -9.78
N CYS A 244 -11.51 -0.38 -9.78
CA CYS A 244 -11.20 -1.14 -8.59
C CYS A 244 -10.11 -0.42 -7.79
N ILE A 245 -10.39 -0.16 -6.51
CA ILE A 245 -9.43 0.33 -5.52
C ILE A 245 -9.63 -0.51 -4.26
N CYS A 246 -8.58 -1.13 -3.73
CA CYS A 246 -8.69 -2.07 -2.61
C CYS A 246 -9.76 -3.15 -2.88
N ALA A 247 -9.72 -3.82 -4.04
CA ALA A 247 -10.71 -4.84 -4.41
C ALA A 247 -12.19 -4.38 -4.33
N LYS A 248 -12.45 -3.07 -4.42
CA LYS A 248 -13.79 -2.49 -4.40
C LYS A 248 -13.99 -1.56 -5.58
N CYS A 249 -15.11 -1.75 -6.29
CA CYS A 249 -15.50 -0.87 -7.38
C CYS A 249 -15.94 0.49 -6.82
N SER A 250 -15.17 1.53 -7.11
CA SER A 250 -15.34 2.87 -6.55
C SER A 250 -15.31 3.93 -7.65
N GLU A 251 -16.01 5.04 -7.43
CA GLU A 251 -15.89 6.22 -8.30
C GLU A 251 -14.44 6.70 -8.29
N PHE A 252 -13.96 7.14 -9.45
CA PHE A 252 -12.64 7.73 -9.58
C PHE A 252 -12.75 9.03 -10.35
N PHE A 253 -12.43 10.12 -9.66
CA PHE A 253 -12.33 11.44 -10.25
C PHE A 253 -10.86 11.70 -10.48
N LYS A 254 -10.44 11.65 -11.74
CA LYS A 254 -9.14 12.21 -12.11
C LYS A 254 -9.30 13.72 -12.02
N ASP A 255 -8.82 14.33 -10.95
CA ASP A 255 -8.67 15.78 -10.97
C ASP A 255 -7.67 16.10 -12.08
N ASN A 256 -8.17 16.81 -13.09
CA ASN A 256 -7.33 17.40 -14.12
C ASN A 256 -6.44 18.41 -13.41
N SER A 257 -5.24 17.98 -13.05
CA SER A 257 -4.15 18.86 -12.65
C SER A 257 -3.61 19.50 -13.93
N ASP A 258 -4.29 20.55 -14.37
CA ASP A 258 -3.70 21.60 -15.20
C ASP A 258 -2.78 22.49 -14.34
#